data_AF-G6AHM5-F1
#
_entry.id   AF-G6AHM5-F1
#
_cell.length_a   1.000
_cell.length_b   1.000
_cell.length_c   1.000
_cell.angle_alpha   90.00
_cell.angle_beta   90.00
_cell.angle_gamma   90.00
#
_symmetry.space_group_name_H-M   'P 1'
#
loop_
_entity.id
_entity.type
_entity.pdbx_description
1 polymer ?
#
loop_
_entity_poly.entity_id
_entity_poly.type
_entity_poly.pdbx_seq_one_letter_code
_entity_poly.pdbx_strand_id
1 'polypeptide(L)'
;MDYKYIEQLLERYWRCETSLQEEEILRMFFLQENIPANLQPYRHLFTYEQNEKTVNVLGDDFDQKILGMVEEDEPVKARVITMRQRLMPLFKAAAVVAIILTLGNAVQVAVSDGDAQHAVPSTAAMDKPHEGPSVAKADSVQNDTLQHKLQVPVSTLTK
;
A
#
# COMPACT_ATOMS: atom_id res chain seq x y z
N MET A 1 -43.88 -15.63 36.09
CA MET A 1 -42.79 -16.10 35.22
C MET A 1 -42.44 -17.53 35.62
N ASP A 2 -42.11 -18.39 34.65
CA ASP A 2 -41.75 -19.80 34.94
C ASP A 2 -40.25 -19.89 35.27
N TYR A 3 -39.92 -20.15 36.54
CA TYR A 3 -38.53 -20.20 37.02
C TYR A 3 -37.74 -21.32 36.35
N LYS A 4 -38.40 -22.41 35.93
CA LYS A 4 -37.75 -23.52 35.23
C LYS A 4 -37.19 -23.11 33.88
N TYR A 5 -37.89 -22.22 33.18
CA TYR A 5 -37.44 -21.71 31.89
C TYR A 5 -36.17 -20.85 32.05
N ILE A 6 -36.13 -19.99 33.08
CA ILE A 6 -34.95 -19.17 33.38
C ILE A 6 -33.75 -20.03 33.73
N GLU A 7 -33.93 -21.09 34.52
CA GLU A 7 -32.84 -22.03 34.86
C GLU A 7 -32.29 -22.73 33.61
N GLN A 8 -33.15 -23.20 32.72
CA GLN A 8 -32.73 -23.80 31.44
C GLN A 8 -31.98 -22.79 30.56
N LEU A 9 -32.47 -21.55 30.52
CA LEU A 9 -31.86 -20.48 29.75
C LEU A 9 -30.48 -20.12 30.30
N LEU A 10 -30.32 -20.13 31.62
CA LEU A 10 -29.04 -19.91 32.29
C LEU A 10 -28.04 -21.03 31.96
N GLU A 11 -28.48 -22.29 31.95
CA GLU A 11 -27.61 -23.42 31.56
C GLU A 11 -27.13 -23.29 30.10
N ARG A 12 -28.01 -22.87 29.19
CA ARG A 12 -27.65 -22.59 27.80
C ARG A 12 -26.75 -21.36 27.66
N TYR A 13 -26.97 -20.33 28.47
CA TYR A 13 -26.13 -19.14 28.52
C TYR A 13 -24.69 -19.52 28.88
N TRP A 14 -24.51 -20.40 29.87
CA TRP A 14 -23.19 -20.94 30.22
C TRP A 14 -22.52 -21.74 29.12
N ARG A 15 -23.32 -22.36 28.23
CA ARG A 15 -22.82 -23.06 27.04
C ARG A 15 -22.59 -22.13 25.84
N CYS A 16 -22.88 -20.83 25.97
CA CYS A 16 -22.87 -19.85 24.88
C CYS A 16 -23.82 -20.21 23.73
N GLU A 17 -24.97 -20.82 24.05
CA GLU A 17 -25.98 -21.29 23.09
C GLU A 17 -27.25 -20.42 23.07
N THR A 18 -27.24 -19.27 23.74
CA THR A 18 -28.38 -18.34 23.82
C THR A 18 -28.42 -17.36 22.66
N SER A 19 -29.63 -16.96 22.26
CA SER A 19 -29.84 -15.84 21.34
C SER A 19 -29.87 -14.49 22.08
N LEU A 20 -29.71 -13.39 21.34
CA LEU A 20 -29.80 -12.04 21.90
C LEU A 20 -31.17 -11.77 22.56
N GLN A 21 -32.25 -12.32 22.01
CA GLN A 21 -33.59 -12.16 22.58
C GLN A 21 -33.73 -12.93 23.91
N GLU A 22 -33.12 -14.10 24.00
CA GLU A 22 -33.09 -14.91 25.22
C GLU A 22 -32.28 -14.23 26.33
N GLU A 23 -31.15 -13.63 25.97
CA GLU A 23 -30.34 -12.83 26.90
C GLU A 23 -31.08 -11.58 27.39
N GLU A 24 -31.87 -10.94 26.53
CA GLU A 24 -32.73 -9.82 26.92
C GLU A 24 -33.77 -10.25 27.97
N ILE A 25 -34.33 -11.45 27.84
CA ILE A 25 -35.24 -12.02 28.84
C ILE A 25 -34.50 -12.23 30.17
N LEU A 26 -33.26 -12.74 30.15
CA LEU A 26 -32.44 -12.88 31.36
C LEU A 26 -32.18 -11.51 32.00
N ARG A 27 -31.76 -10.51 31.23
CA ARG A 27 -31.57 -9.13 31.74
C ARG A 27 -32.85 -8.59 32.39
N MET A 28 -33.98 -8.67 31.70
CA MET A 28 -35.28 -8.21 32.20
C MET A 28 -35.70 -8.97 33.46
N PHE A 29 -35.45 -10.28 33.51
CA PHE A 29 -35.75 -11.10 34.68
C PHE A 29 -34.91 -10.68 35.89
N PHE A 30 -33.60 -10.47 35.73
CA PHE A 30 -32.71 -10.12 36.85
C PHE A 30 -32.83 -8.65 37.30
N LEU A 31 -33.45 -7.79 36.49
CA LEU A 31 -33.79 -6.43 36.88
C LEU A 31 -34.92 -6.37 37.92
N GLN A 32 -35.89 -7.31 37.88
CA GLN A 32 -37.03 -7.31 38.82
C GLN A 32 -36.59 -7.55 40.28
N GLU A 33 -37.31 -7.01 41.27
CA GLU A 33 -36.94 -7.16 42.70
C GLU A 33 -37.25 -8.55 43.29
N ASN A 34 -38.19 -9.29 42.71
CA ASN A 34 -38.66 -10.58 43.24
C ASN A 34 -37.96 -11.76 42.54
N ILE A 35 -36.79 -12.17 43.05
CA ILE A 35 -35.98 -13.27 42.51
C ILE A 35 -35.80 -14.36 43.58
N PRO A 36 -35.95 -15.65 43.24
CA PRO A 36 -35.75 -16.73 44.20
C PRO A 36 -34.28 -16.84 44.66
N ALA A 37 -34.07 -17.34 45.88
CA ALA A 37 -32.78 -17.33 46.56
C ALA A 37 -31.65 -18.05 45.81
N ASN A 38 -31.97 -19.07 45.01
CA ASN A 38 -31.01 -19.81 44.18
C ASN A 38 -30.46 -18.99 43.01
N LEU A 39 -31.21 -17.99 42.53
CA LEU A 39 -30.84 -17.17 41.39
C LEU A 39 -30.27 -15.80 41.78
N GLN A 40 -30.44 -15.38 43.04
CA GLN A 40 -29.89 -14.11 43.54
C GLN A 40 -28.40 -13.90 43.27
N PRO A 41 -27.50 -14.90 43.42
CA PRO A 41 -26.07 -14.71 43.18
C PRO A 41 -25.74 -14.24 41.76
N TYR A 42 -26.57 -14.61 40.78
CA TYR A 42 -26.36 -14.27 39.37
C TYR A 42 -26.88 -12.89 38.99
N ARG A 43 -27.63 -12.21 39.88
CA ARG A 43 -28.23 -10.90 39.61
C ARG A 43 -27.21 -9.88 39.13
N HIS A 44 -26.04 -9.82 39.78
CA HIS A 44 -25.02 -8.84 39.45
C HIS A 44 -24.49 -8.98 38.02
N LEU A 45 -24.45 -10.20 37.47
CA LEU A 45 -23.98 -10.45 36.11
C LEU A 45 -24.84 -9.73 35.06
N PHE A 46 -26.15 -9.77 35.24
CA PHE A 46 -27.11 -9.22 34.28
C PHE A 46 -27.49 -7.76 34.57
N THR A 47 -27.24 -7.28 35.79
CA THR A 47 -27.55 -5.89 36.18
C THR A 47 -26.40 -4.92 35.87
N TYR A 48 -25.16 -5.42 35.81
CA TYR A 48 -23.96 -4.60 35.61
C TYR A 48 -24.03 -3.73 34.35
N GLU A 49 -24.50 -4.31 33.24
CA GLU A 49 -24.59 -3.63 31.95
C GLU A 49 -25.56 -2.42 31.97
N GLN A 50 -26.61 -2.48 32.79
CA GLN A 50 -27.59 -1.39 32.89
C GLN A 50 -27.09 -0.27 33.81
N ASN A 51 -26.41 -0.63 34.90
CA ASN A 51 -26.01 0.30 35.95
C ASN A 51 -24.73 1.08 35.62
N GLU A 52 -23.79 0.49 34.89
CA GLU A 52 -22.47 1.12 34.66
C GLU A 52 -22.28 1.78 33.30
N LYS A 53 -23.24 1.64 32.36
CA LYS A 53 -23.22 2.36 31.07
C LYS A 53 -23.06 3.87 31.21
N THR A 54 -23.37 4.44 32.38
CA THR A 54 -23.27 5.87 32.65
C THR A 54 -22.08 6.25 33.55
N VAL A 55 -21.42 5.29 34.20
CA VAL A 55 -20.46 5.58 35.28
C VAL A 55 -19.01 5.35 34.86
N ASN A 56 -18.74 4.37 33.98
CA ASN A 56 -17.38 4.03 33.54
C ASN A 56 -17.21 4.22 32.03
N VAL A 57 -17.54 5.41 31.53
CA VAL A 57 -17.21 5.78 30.15
C VAL A 57 -15.71 6.08 30.09
N LEU A 58 -15.01 5.38 29.21
CA LEU A 58 -13.59 5.63 28.94
C LEU A 58 -13.44 7.08 28.43
N GLY A 59 -12.42 7.80 28.91
CA GLY A 59 -12.21 9.19 28.51
C GLY A 59 -11.73 9.31 27.07
N ASP A 60 -11.89 10.51 26.50
CA ASP A 60 -11.51 10.84 25.12
C ASP A 60 -10.05 10.48 24.78
N ASP A 61 -9.15 10.51 25.76
CA ASP A 61 -7.74 10.12 25.61
C ASP A 61 -7.57 8.64 25.19
N PHE A 62 -8.43 7.75 25.68
CA PHE A 62 -8.42 6.34 25.30
C PHE A 62 -8.85 6.18 23.85
N ASP A 63 -9.92 6.84 23.46
CA ASP A 63 -10.45 6.82 22.09
C ASP A 63 -9.41 7.34 21.11
N GLN A 64 -8.75 8.45 21.43
CA GLN A 64 -7.68 9.03 20.60
C GLN A 64 -6.51 8.05 20.44
N LYS A 65 -6.13 7.34 21.51
CA LYS A 65 -5.05 6.34 21.46
C LYS A 65 -5.42 5.13 20.60
N ILE A 66 -6.65 4.61 20.73
CA ILE A 66 -7.12 3.47 19.93
C ILE A 66 -7.26 3.88 18.46
N LEU A 67 -7.84 5.04 18.19
CA LEU A 67 -7.94 5.60 16.84
C LEU A 67 -6.56 5.75 16.20
N GLY A 68 -5.58 6.30 16.90
CA GLY A 68 -4.22 6.43 16.38
C GLY A 68 -3.47 5.11 16.17
N MET A 69 -3.90 4.00 16.81
CA MET A 69 -3.35 2.66 16.53
C MET A 69 -4.01 1.97 15.34
N VAL A 70 -5.24 2.35 15.00
CA VAL A 70 -6.05 1.75 13.92
C VAL A 70 -6.00 2.58 12.64
N GLU A 71 -5.68 3.86 12.74
CA GLU A 71 -5.47 4.73 11.58
C GLU A 71 -4.27 4.19 10.78
N GLU A 72 -4.57 3.49 9.68
CA GLU A 72 -3.56 3.04 8.72
C GLU A 72 -2.76 4.25 8.24
N ASP A 73 -1.42 4.15 8.27
CA ASP A 73 -0.50 5.19 7.84
C ASP A 73 -1.02 5.88 6.57
N GLU A 74 -1.24 7.21 6.64
CA GLU A 74 -1.73 8.02 5.52
C GLU A 74 -1.05 7.55 4.21
N PRO A 75 -1.80 7.24 3.15
CA PRO A 75 -1.20 6.71 1.93
C PRO A 75 -0.17 7.72 1.44
N VAL A 76 1.11 7.31 1.45
CA VAL A 76 2.21 8.14 0.97
C VAL A 76 1.84 8.72 -0.39
N LYS A 77 1.80 10.05 -0.50
CA LYS A 77 1.42 10.75 -1.73
C LYS A 77 2.38 10.36 -2.85
N ALA A 78 2.04 9.34 -3.62
CA ALA A 78 2.82 8.88 -4.75
C ALA A 78 2.77 9.99 -5.82
N ARG A 79 3.82 10.81 -5.88
CA ARG A 79 3.93 11.88 -6.88
C ARG A 79 4.23 11.24 -8.23
N VAL A 80 3.21 11.14 -9.09
CA VAL A 80 3.38 10.64 -10.45
C VAL A 80 4.13 11.69 -11.28
N ILE A 81 5.39 11.41 -11.59
CA ILE A 81 6.21 12.25 -12.48
C ILE A 81 5.90 11.86 -13.93
N THR A 82 5.59 12.84 -14.78
CA THR A 82 5.32 12.59 -16.21
C THR A 82 6.63 12.37 -16.98
N MET A 83 6.61 11.52 -18.02
CA MET A 83 7.81 11.24 -18.85
C MET A 83 8.47 12.51 -19.42
N ARG A 84 7.66 13.54 -19.71
CA ARG A 84 8.16 14.85 -20.19
C ARG A 84 9.05 15.54 -19.16
N GLN A 85 8.67 15.52 -17.88
CA GLN A 85 9.48 16.12 -16.81
C GLN A 85 10.81 15.38 -16.62
N ARG A 86 10.82 14.05 -16.80
CA ARG A 86 12.02 13.22 -16.68
C ARG A 86 13.02 13.47 -17.82
N LEU A 87 12.57 13.81 -19.02
CA LEU A 87 13.43 14.06 -20.18
C LEU A 87 13.87 15.53 -20.31
N MET A 88 13.21 16.47 -19.63
CA MET A 88 13.58 17.89 -19.62
C MET A 88 15.06 18.20 -19.36
N PRO A 89 15.80 17.53 -18.43
CA PRO A 89 17.23 17.80 -18.25
C PRO A 89 18.09 17.42 -19.46
N LEU A 90 17.71 16.38 -20.22
CA LEU A 90 18.44 15.97 -21.44
C LEU A 90 18.26 17.01 -22.56
N PHE A 91 17.05 17.54 -22.72
CA PHE A 91 16.80 18.63 -23.68
C PHE A 91 17.58 19.91 -23.32
N LYS A 92 17.74 20.22 -22.03
CA LYS A 92 18.58 21.34 -21.59
C LYS A 92 20.04 21.13 -21.99
N ALA A 93 20.59 19.93 -21.77
CA ALA A 93 21.96 19.60 -22.16
C ALA A 93 22.15 19.67 -23.69
N ALA A 94 21.22 19.10 -24.46
CA ALA A 94 21.26 19.14 -25.92
C ALA A 94 21.22 20.57 -26.48
N ALA A 95 20.40 21.45 -25.91
CA ALA A 95 20.33 22.85 -26.32
C ALA A 95 21.66 23.59 -26.11
N VAL A 96 22.35 23.36 -24.99
CA VAL A 96 23.67 23.95 -24.73
C VAL A 96 24.69 23.48 -25.76
N VAL A 97 24.74 22.17 -26.02
CA VAL A 97 25.62 21.60 -27.05
C VAL A 97 25.31 22.17 -28.43
N ALA A 98 24.04 22.28 -28.80
CA ALA A 98 23.62 22.86 -30.06
C ALA A 98 24.06 24.33 -30.19
N ILE A 99 23.88 25.15 -29.15
CA ILE A 99 24.33 26.56 -29.14
C ILE A 99 25.85 26.64 -29.34
N ILE A 100 26.62 25.82 -28.61
CA ILE A 100 28.09 25.79 -28.75
C ILE A 100 28.49 25.39 -30.17
N LEU A 101 27.84 24.37 -30.74
CA LEU A 101 28.12 23.90 -32.10
C LEU A 101 27.74 24.96 -33.14
N THR A 102 26.58 25.61 -32.99
CA THR A 102 26.09 26.65 -33.89
C THR A 102 26.97 27.89 -33.85
N LEU A 103 27.32 28.41 -32.67
CA LEU A 103 28.21 29.56 -32.54
C LEU A 103 29.65 29.20 -32.95
N GLY A 104 30.14 28.02 -32.58
CA GLY A 104 31.47 27.55 -32.96
C GLY A 104 31.64 27.44 -34.47
N ASN A 105 30.63 26.92 -35.18
CA ASN A 105 30.65 26.83 -36.64
C ASN A 105 30.47 28.21 -37.30
N ALA A 106 29.61 29.07 -36.76
CA ALA A 106 29.39 30.42 -37.29
C ALA A 106 30.64 31.32 -37.19
N VAL A 107 31.43 31.20 -36.10
CA VAL A 107 32.68 31.96 -35.95
C VAL A 107 33.70 31.54 -37.00
N GLN A 108 33.85 30.24 -37.30
CA GLN A 108 34.77 29.75 -38.34
C GLN A 108 34.38 30.25 -39.73
N VAL A 109 33.08 30.27 -40.03
CA VAL A 109 32.56 30.82 -41.30
C VAL A 109 32.79 32.34 -41.36
N ALA A 110 32.52 33.06 -40.27
CA ALA A 110 32.71 34.52 -40.22
C ALA A 110 34.18 34.97 -40.27
N VAL A 111 35.13 34.17 -39.75
CA VAL A 111 36.58 34.47 -39.89
C VAL A 111 37.17 33.98 -41.21
N SER A 112 36.47 33.11 -41.95
CA SER A 112 36.92 32.62 -43.27
C SER A 112 36.42 33.48 -44.44
N ASP A 113 35.60 34.50 -44.18
CA ASP A 113 35.08 35.44 -45.20
C ASP A 113 36.12 36.47 -45.70
N GLY A 114 37.40 36.28 -45.36
CA GLY A 114 38.52 37.12 -45.77
C GLY A 114 39.30 36.66 -47.00
N ASP A 115 39.09 35.44 -47.51
CA ASP A 115 39.77 34.98 -48.73
C ASP A 115 38.84 34.08 -49.56
N ALA A 116 38.20 34.69 -50.55
CA ALA A 116 37.56 33.96 -51.62
C ALA A 116 38.65 33.35 -52.51
N GLN A 117 38.93 32.05 -52.35
CA GLN A 117 39.10 31.11 -53.48
C GLN A 117 39.32 29.65 -53.01
N HIS A 118 38.44 28.78 -53.53
CA HIS A 118 38.52 27.31 -53.58
C HIS A 118 38.36 26.50 -52.28
N ALA A 119 37.11 26.09 -52.01
CA ALA A 119 36.84 24.84 -51.29
C ALA A 119 35.92 23.96 -52.16
N VAL A 120 36.52 22.96 -52.79
CA VAL A 120 35.83 21.85 -53.48
C VAL A 120 34.98 21.06 -52.48
N PRO A 121 33.83 20.49 -52.89
CA PRO A 121 33.14 19.50 -52.07
C PRO A 121 34.04 18.27 -51.99
N SER A 122 34.67 18.04 -50.84
CA SER A 122 35.41 16.79 -50.61
C SER A 122 34.39 15.66 -50.53
N THR A 123 34.23 14.97 -51.66
CA THR A 123 33.74 13.60 -51.72
C THR A 123 34.51 12.80 -50.67
N ALA A 124 33.79 12.23 -49.69
CA ALA A 124 34.37 11.41 -48.65
C ALA A 124 35.26 10.34 -49.29
N ALA A 125 36.56 10.48 -49.10
CA ALA A 125 37.55 9.49 -49.48
C ALA A 125 37.19 8.20 -48.75
N MET A 126 36.89 7.17 -49.53
CA MET A 126 36.73 5.80 -49.06
C MET A 126 38.06 5.31 -48.53
N ASP A 127 38.27 5.41 -47.22
CA ASP A 127 39.39 4.76 -46.55
C ASP A 127 39.05 3.28 -46.32
N LYS A 128 39.92 2.38 -46.76
CA LYS A 128 39.72 0.93 -46.63
C LYS A 128 39.82 0.53 -45.15
N PRO A 129 38.97 -0.38 -44.65
CA PRO A 129 39.08 -0.84 -43.27
C PRO A 129 40.30 -1.75 -43.12
N HIS A 130 41.15 -1.45 -42.13
CA HIS A 130 42.09 -2.43 -41.59
C HIS A 130 41.29 -3.40 -40.70
N GLU A 131 41.32 -4.70 -41.02
CA GLU A 131 40.82 -5.75 -40.14
C GLU A 131 41.80 -5.94 -38.99
N GLY A 132 41.49 -5.34 -37.84
CA GLY A 132 42.07 -5.75 -36.56
C GLY A 132 41.46 -7.07 -36.09
N PRO A 133 42.14 -7.86 -35.25
CA PRO A 133 41.61 -9.13 -34.76
C PRO A 133 40.27 -8.90 -34.06
N SER A 134 39.21 -9.51 -34.60
CA SER A 134 37.85 -9.38 -34.10
C SER A 134 37.74 -10.00 -32.71
N VAL A 135 37.66 -9.15 -31.67
CA VAL A 135 37.41 -9.55 -30.29
C VAL A 135 35.95 -9.29 -29.93
N ALA A 136 35.03 -9.76 -30.75
CA ALA A 136 33.66 -9.96 -30.29
C ALA A 136 33.65 -11.26 -29.46
N LYS A 137 33.97 -11.15 -28.15
CA LYS A 137 33.46 -12.16 -27.21
C LYS A 137 31.95 -12.09 -27.34
N ALA A 138 31.36 -13.14 -27.91
CA ALA A 138 29.95 -13.39 -27.81
C ALA A 138 29.62 -13.47 -26.32
N ASP A 139 29.14 -12.36 -25.76
CA ASP A 139 28.62 -12.36 -24.41
C ASP A 139 27.27 -13.06 -24.48
N SER A 140 27.31 -14.35 -24.16
CA SER A 140 26.15 -15.19 -24.01
C SER A 140 25.27 -14.56 -22.94
N VAL A 141 24.17 -13.94 -23.34
CA VAL A 141 23.08 -13.62 -22.42
C VAL A 141 22.55 -14.95 -21.91
N GLN A 142 23.03 -15.40 -20.76
CA GLN A 142 22.35 -16.43 -20.00
C GLN A 142 21.11 -15.78 -19.40
N ASN A 143 19.96 -16.15 -19.95
CA ASN A 143 18.66 -15.78 -19.44
C ASN A 143 18.47 -16.56 -18.12
N ASP A 144 18.92 -15.98 -17.00
CA ASP A 144 18.72 -16.57 -15.69
C ASP A 144 17.21 -16.50 -15.37
N THR A 145 16.52 -17.60 -15.64
CA THR A 145 15.09 -17.76 -15.38
C THR A 145 14.94 -18.17 -13.93
N LEU A 146 14.97 -17.18 -13.03
CA LEU A 146 14.44 -17.39 -11.68
C LEU A 146 12.92 -17.40 -11.76
N GLN A 147 12.39 -18.62 -11.87
CA GLN A 147 11.01 -18.98 -11.61
C GLN A 147 10.60 -18.41 -10.25
N HIS A 148 9.85 -17.31 -10.25
CA HIS A 148 9.19 -16.83 -9.05
C HIS A 148 7.75 -16.48 -9.36
N LYS A 149 6.85 -17.43 -9.11
CA LYS A 149 5.44 -17.30 -8.75
C LYS A 149 4.79 -18.68 -8.92
N LEU A 150 3.93 -19.21 -8.06
CA LEU A 150 3.16 -18.68 -6.94
C LEU A 150 2.88 -19.88 -6.04
N GLN A 151 3.28 -19.81 -4.78
CA GLN A 151 2.60 -20.58 -3.75
C GLN A 151 1.56 -19.65 -3.14
N VAL A 152 0.29 -19.93 -3.39
CA VAL A 152 -0.83 -19.45 -2.58
C VAL A 152 -1.83 -20.59 -2.42
N PRO A 153 -2.47 -20.69 -1.24
CA PRO A 153 -3.09 -21.89 -0.71
C PRO A 153 -4.53 -22.01 -1.16
N VAL A 154 -5.02 -23.24 -1.29
CA VAL A 154 -6.46 -23.52 -1.24
C VAL A 154 -6.67 -24.72 -0.32
N SER A 155 -7.16 -24.41 0.88
CA SER A 155 -7.84 -25.36 1.74
C SER A 155 -9.15 -25.78 1.09
N THR A 156 -9.38 -27.07 0.94
CA THR A 156 -10.75 -27.60 0.89
C THR A 156 -10.82 -28.95 1.60
N LEU A 157 -11.47 -28.93 2.77
CA LEU A 157 -12.12 -30.07 3.41
C LEU A 157 -12.97 -30.85 2.40
N THR A 158 -12.94 -32.18 2.41
CA THR A 158 -14.12 -33.01 2.79
C THR A 158 -13.86 -34.52 2.66
N LYS A 159 -14.21 -35.21 3.77
CA LYS A 159 -14.79 -36.56 3.89
C LYS A 159 -13.96 -37.80 3.58
#